data_AF-A0A0R2FG23-F1
#
_entry.id   AF-A0A0R2FG23-F1
#
_cell.length_a   1.000
_cell.length_b   1.000
_cell.length_c   1.000
_cell.angle_alpha   90.00
_cell.angle_beta   90.00
_cell.angle_gamma   90.00
#
_symmetry.space_group_name_H-M   'P 1'
#
loop_
_entity.id
_entity.type
_entity.pdbx_description
1 polymer ?
#
loop_
_entity_poly.entity_id
_entity_poly.type
_entity_poly.pdbx_seq_one_letter_code
_entity_poly.pdbx_strand_id
1 'polypeptide(L)'
;MKRELRGLVATAPKDKNPQRYAVLKRNATIAIAYFLNDDGSLNPHTYKWLVPATIDLSSARFGQIIKVPGREGQPQSALYAYSHVGQQRRYRSGKLDPFAEMLALTGEMATDAQIKAMEHRVTELGDKLAAHRNEYEGHRKLTRAVARKRNRLRNKVGKLSDKVKDLQ
;
A
#
# COMPACT_ATOMS: atom_id res chain seq x y z
N MET A 1 -17.46 -47.94 1.85
CA MET A 1 -16.71 -46.99 2.72
C MET A 1 -17.45 -45.67 2.77
N LYS A 2 -18.06 -45.35 3.93
CA LYS A 2 -18.70 -44.05 4.21
C LYS A 2 -17.64 -43.11 4.80
N ARG A 3 -17.46 -41.91 4.25
CA ARG A 3 -16.83 -40.78 4.96
C ARG A 3 -17.87 -39.69 5.09
N GLU A 4 -18.41 -39.56 6.30
CA GLU A 4 -19.39 -38.55 6.68
C GLU A 4 -18.74 -37.15 6.66
N LEU A 5 -19.25 -36.26 5.82
CA LEU A 5 -19.02 -34.81 5.90
C LEU A 5 -19.95 -34.23 6.98
N ARG A 6 -19.66 -34.50 8.26
CA ARG A 6 -20.34 -33.81 9.37
C ARG A 6 -19.59 -32.52 9.70
N GLY A 7 -20.30 -31.39 9.69
CA GLY A 7 -19.87 -30.19 10.40
C GLY A 7 -19.80 -28.87 9.61
N LEU A 8 -20.77 -28.56 8.76
CA LEU A 8 -20.94 -27.20 8.21
C LEU A 8 -22.41 -26.78 8.32
N VAL A 9 -22.84 -26.46 9.54
CA VAL A 9 -24.08 -25.70 9.73
C VAL A 9 -23.77 -24.25 9.38
N ALA A 10 -24.04 -23.90 8.12
CA ALA A 10 -23.96 -22.54 7.60
C ALA A 10 -25.25 -21.80 7.98
N THR A 11 -25.26 -21.14 9.14
CA THR A 11 -26.28 -20.13 9.43
C THR A 11 -25.90 -18.85 8.70
N ALA A 12 -26.61 -18.54 7.61
CA ALA A 12 -26.42 -17.32 6.83
C ALA A 12 -26.94 -16.10 7.62
N PRO A 13 -26.24 -14.95 7.63
CA PRO A 13 -26.80 -13.71 8.14
C PRO A 13 -27.92 -13.25 7.20
N LYS A 14 -29.10 -12.99 7.75
CA LYS A 14 -30.20 -12.32 7.05
C LYS A 14 -29.87 -10.83 6.95
N ASP A 15 -29.17 -10.41 5.92
CA ASP A 15 -29.51 -9.13 5.27
C ASP A 15 -28.89 -8.98 3.87
N LYS A 16 -29.81 -8.75 2.93
CA LYS A 16 -29.74 -8.19 1.57
C LYS A 16 -28.35 -7.95 0.93
N ASN A 17 -27.70 -8.99 0.38
CA ASN A 17 -27.17 -9.08 -1.00
C ASN A 17 -26.40 -10.41 -1.19
N PRO A 18 -26.83 -11.38 -2.02
CA PRO A 18 -26.29 -12.74 -2.01
C PRO A 18 -25.04 -12.87 -2.90
N GLN A 19 -23.95 -12.18 -2.56
CA GLN A 19 -22.64 -12.73 -2.92
C GLN A 19 -22.41 -13.95 -2.01
N ARG A 20 -22.81 -15.14 -2.51
CA ARG A 20 -22.72 -16.44 -1.83
C ARG A 20 -21.26 -16.78 -1.47
N TYR A 21 -20.79 -16.32 -0.32
CA TYR A 21 -19.56 -16.80 0.31
C TYR A 21 -19.91 -17.79 1.43
N ALA A 22 -19.09 -18.83 1.60
CA ALA A 22 -19.12 -19.67 2.78
C ALA A 22 -18.19 -19.04 3.83
N VAL A 23 -18.70 -18.76 5.02
CA VAL A 23 -17.83 -18.41 6.15
C VAL A 23 -17.12 -19.68 6.58
N LEU A 24 -15.80 -19.69 6.44
CA LEU A 24 -14.97 -20.77 6.96
C LEU A 24 -14.70 -20.47 8.43
N LYS A 25 -15.09 -21.40 9.31
CA LYS A 25 -14.70 -21.39 10.74
C LYS A 25 -13.21 -21.70 10.96
N ARG A 26 -12.38 -21.62 9.92
CA ARG A 26 -10.93 -21.81 10.01
C ARG A 26 -10.32 -20.49 10.43
N ASN A 27 -9.73 -20.51 11.62
CA ASN A 27 -8.93 -19.42 12.14
C ASN A 27 -7.68 -19.24 11.27
N ALA A 28 -7.41 -18.01 10.86
CA ALA A 28 -6.24 -17.61 10.10
C ALA A 28 -5.69 -16.30 10.68
N THR A 29 -4.39 -16.09 10.52
CA THR A 29 -3.77 -14.81 10.87
C THR A 29 -4.22 -13.75 9.87
N ILE A 30 -4.87 -12.73 10.39
CA ILE A 30 -5.30 -11.54 9.66
C ILE A 30 -4.44 -10.40 10.18
N ALA A 31 -3.97 -9.55 9.28
CA ALA A 31 -3.27 -8.36 9.67
C ALA A 31 -4.02 -7.10 9.21
N ILE A 32 -3.80 -6.04 9.98
CA ILE A 32 -4.41 -4.71 9.83
C ILE A 32 -3.30 -3.71 9.58
N ALA A 33 -3.42 -2.95 8.48
CA ALA A 33 -2.35 -2.08 7.98
C ALA A 33 -2.89 -1.05 7.00
N TYR A 34 -2.04 -0.07 6.77
CA TYR A 34 -2.19 0.91 5.72
C TYR A 34 -1.27 0.53 4.57
N PHE A 35 -1.84 0.31 3.39
CA PHE A 35 -1.04 0.05 2.20
C PHE A 35 -0.42 1.34 1.71
N LEU A 36 0.84 1.24 1.26
CA LEU A 36 1.48 2.34 0.55
C LEU A 36 1.16 2.20 -0.94
N ASN A 37 0.92 3.33 -1.60
CA ASN A 37 0.89 3.44 -3.04
C ASN A 37 2.33 3.28 -3.60
N ASP A 38 2.46 3.13 -4.92
CA ASP A 38 3.76 2.95 -5.58
C ASP A 38 4.69 4.16 -5.40
N ASP A 39 4.13 5.34 -5.18
CA ASP A 39 4.86 6.58 -4.86
C ASP A 39 5.26 6.67 -3.38
N GLY A 40 4.97 5.65 -2.57
CA GLY A 40 5.23 5.61 -1.14
C GLY A 40 4.24 6.39 -0.29
N SER A 41 3.23 7.04 -0.89
CA SER A 41 2.15 7.70 -0.13
C SER A 41 1.28 6.67 0.57
N LEU A 42 0.74 7.05 1.73
CA LEU A 42 -0.19 6.19 2.44
C LEU A 42 -1.55 6.20 1.74
N ASN A 43 -2.11 5.02 1.48
CA ASN A 43 -3.54 4.91 1.24
C ASN A 43 -4.25 5.05 2.59
N PRO A 44 -5.09 6.09 2.79
CA PRO A 44 -5.69 6.39 4.08
C PRO A 44 -6.66 5.31 4.57
N HIS A 45 -7.08 4.41 3.68
CA HIS A 45 -7.96 3.32 4.05
C HIS A 45 -7.16 2.24 4.78
N THR A 46 -7.55 1.94 6.01
CA THR A 46 -7.11 0.72 6.69
C THR A 46 -7.65 -0.48 5.92
N TYR A 47 -6.77 -1.37 5.50
CA TYR A 47 -7.15 -2.61 4.83
C TYR A 47 -6.88 -3.81 5.72
N LYS A 48 -7.72 -4.83 5.56
CA LYS A 48 -7.55 -6.15 6.17
C LYS A 48 -7.00 -7.09 5.12
N TRP A 49 -5.96 -7.85 5.44
CA TRP A 49 -5.43 -8.87 4.54
C TRP A 49 -5.15 -10.18 5.27
N LEU A 50 -5.28 -11.29 4.54
CA LEU A 50 -4.88 -12.61 5.03
C LEU A 50 -3.36 -12.69 4.96
N VAL A 51 -2.74 -13.04 6.08
CA VAL A 51 -1.29 -13.23 6.14
C VAL A 51 -0.97 -14.60 5.54
N PRO A 52 -0.23 -14.68 4.41
CA PRO A 52 0.22 -15.95 3.88
C PRO A 52 1.14 -16.64 4.87
N ALA A 53 1.11 -17.98 4.90
CA ALA A 53 2.00 -18.77 5.77
C ALA A 53 3.50 -18.55 5.51
N THR A 54 3.86 -17.99 4.36
CA THR A 54 5.24 -17.64 3.99
C THR A 54 5.74 -16.34 4.63
N ILE A 55 4.86 -15.56 5.26
CA ILE A 55 5.23 -14.31 5.93
C ILE A 55 5.19 -14.55 7.43
N ASP A 56 6.36 -14.43 8.05
CA ASP A 56 6.45 -14.38 9.51
C ASP A 56 6.24 -12.93 9.99
N LEU A 57 5.22 -12.73 10.82
CA LEU A 57 4.92 -11.46 11.48
C LEU A 57 5.23 -11.48 12.98
N SER A 58 5.83 -12.56 13.50
CA SER A 58 6.14 -12.70 14.93
C SER A 58 7.04 -11.58 15.46
N SER A 59 7.92 -11.05 14.62
CA SER A 59 8.81 -9.94 14.94
C SER A 59 8.33 -8.57 14.44
N ALA A 60 7.17 -8.50 13.77
CA ALA A 60 6.67 -7.26 13.19
C ALA A 60 6.22 -6.29 14.28
N ARG A 61 6.75 -5.06 14.23
CA ARG A 61 6.43 -4.02 15.21
C ARG A 61 5.39 -3.05 14.66
N PHE A 62 4.54 -2.55 15.53
CA PHE A 62 3.60 -1.49 15.21
C PHE A 62 4.31 -0.30 14.52
N GLY A 63 3.79 0.15 13.38
CA GLY A 63 4.38 1.22 12.56
C GLY A 63 5.58 0.79 11.70
N GLN A 64 5.93 -0.49 11.66
CA GLN A 64 6.97 -1.01 10.78
C GLN A 64 6.45 -1.16 9.35
N ILE A 65 7.27 -0.75 8.37
CA ILE A 65 7.00 -1.04 6.97
C ILE A 65 7.39 -2.49 6.69
N ILE A 66 6.43 -3.28 6.22
CA ILE A 66 6.59 -4.68 5.83
C ILE A 66 6.26 -4.86 4.35
N LYS A 67 6.76 -5.94 3.75
CA LYS A 67 6.41 -6.33 2.38
C LYS A 67 5.36 -7.44 2.44
N VAL A 68 4.26 -7.24 1.72
CA VAL A 68 3.11 -8.15 1.66
C VAL A 68 2.74 -8.42 0.20
N PRO A 69 2.12 -9.56 -0.14
CA PRO A 69 1.58 -9.78 -1.48
C PRO A 69 0.47 -8.78 -1.77
N GLY A 70 0.65 -8.02 -2.84
CA GLY A 70 -0.36 -7.16 -3.44
C GLY A 70 -1.18 -7.91 -4.50
N ARG A 71 -1.90 -7.14 -5.31
CA ARG A 71 -2.67 -7.66 -6.45
C ARG A 71 -1.76 -8.45 -7.39
N GLU A 72 -2.24 -9.60 -7.85
CA GLU A 72 -1.50 -10.48 -8.78
C GLU A 72 -0.16 -11.02 -8.24
N GLY A 73 0.03 -10.98 -6.92
CA GLY A 73 1.23 -11.50 -6.26
C GLY A 73 2.43 -10.55 -6.27
N GLN A 74 2.29 -9.33 -6.79
CA GLN A 74 3.36 -8.35 -6.73
C GLN A 74 3.56 -7.83 -5.30
N PRO A 75 4.79 -7.78 -4.76
CA PRO A 75 5.03 -7.28 -3.40
C PRO A 75 4.63 -5.81 -3.26
N GLN A 76 3.77 -5.51 -2.30
CA GLN A 76 3.37 -4.17 -1.91
C GLN A 76 3.92 -3.84 -0.51
N SER A 77 4.25 -2.57 -0.27
CA SER A 77 4.64 -2.11 1.06
C SER A 77 3.39 -1.82 1.89
N ALA A 78 3.38 -2.24 3.15
CA ALA A 78 2.32 -1.93 4.10
C ALA A 78 2.90 -1.47 5.43
N LEU A 79 2.28 -0.48 6.05
CA LEU A 79 2.58 -0.02 7.40
C LEU A 79 1.81 -0.91 8.39
N TYR A 80 2.52 -1.84 9.03
CA TYR A 80 1.93 -2.82 9.94
C TYR A 80 1.34 -2.13 11.17
N ALA A 81 0.07 -2.38 11.47
CA ALA A 81 -0.54 -1.99 12.73
C ALA A 81 -0.47 -3.16 13.71
N TYR A 82 -1.25 -4.21 13.45
CA TYR A 82 -1.30 -5.39 14.30
C TYR A 82 -1.79 -6.61 13.51
N SER A 83 -1.66 -7.78 14.11
CA SER A 83 -2.22 -9.03 13.62
C SER A 83 -3.12 -9.65 14.69
N HIS A 84 -4.14 -10.37 14.24
CA HIS A 84 -5.00 -11.15 15.11
C HIS A 84 -5.40 -12.45 14.39
N VAL A 85 -5.86 -13.42 15.17
CA VAL A 85 -6.40 -14.67 14.62
C VAL A 85 -7.92 -14.50 14.45
N GLY A 86 -8.43 -14.70 13.24
CA GLY A 86 -9.84 -14.53 12.92
C GLY A 86 -10.35 -15.46 11.82
N GLN A 87 -11.64 -15.37 11.51
CA GLN A 87 -12.29 -16.21 10.50
C GLN A 87 -12.01 -15.72 9.06
N GLN A 88 -12.29 -16.55 8.06
CA GLN A 88 -12.13 -16.18 6.64
C GLN A 88 -13.38 -16.55 5.82
N ARG A 89 -13.63 -15.81 4.74
CA ARG A 89 -14.72 -16.07 3.77
C ARG A 89 -14.14 -16.75 2.55
N ARG A 90 -14.80 -17.80 2.07
CA ARG A 90 -14.52 -18.41 0.78
C ARG A 90 -15.64 -18.10 -0.21
N TYR A 91 -15.30 -17.42 -1.29
CA TYR A 91 -16.21 -17.15 -2.39
C TYR A 91 -16.28 -18.35 -3.34
N ARG A 92 -17.37 -18.45 -4.10
CA ARG A 92 -17.55 -19.52 -5.11
C ARG A 92 -16.45 -19.52 -6.18
N SER A 93 -15.83 -18.37 -6.44
CA SER A 93 -14.65 -18.22 -7.31
C SER A 93 -13.38 -18.87 -6.75
N GLY A 94 -13.40 -19.36 -5.50
CA GLY A 94 -12.21 -19.86 -4.80
C GLY A 94 -11.44 -18.78 -4.03
N LYS A 95 -11.77 -17.50 -4.24
CA LYS A 95 -11.16 -16.38 -3.51
C LYS A 95 -11.37 -16.53 -2.00
N LEU A 96 -10.31 -16.30 -1.22
CA LEU A 96 -10.34 -16.22 0.23
C LEU A 96 -10.15 -14.76 0.65
N ASP A 97 -11.05 -14.24 1.48
CA ASP A 97 -10.89 -12.91 2.08
C ASP A 97 -11.04 -13.02 3.61
N PRO A 98 -10.41 -12.11 4.39
CA PRO A 98 -10.64 -12.04 5.83
C PRO A 98 -12.13 -11.86 6.15
N PHE A 99 -12.67 -12.68 7.05
CA PHE A 99 -13.98 -12.44 7.66
C PHE A 99 -13.73 -11.52 8.85
N ALA A 100 -14.07 -10.25 8.72
CA ALA A 100 -14.04 -9.37 9.87
C ALA A 100 -15.19 -8.37 9.76
N GLU A 101 -16.12 -8.45 10.72
CA GLU A 101 -16.82 -7.25 11.19
C GLU A 101 -15.75 -6.19 11.50
N MET A 102 -16.03 -4.92 11.25
CA MET A 102 -15.07 -3.82 11.37
C MET A 102 -14.22 -3.93 12.64
N LEU A 103 -12.96 -4.38 12.50
CA LEU A 103 -11.95 -4.15 13.52
C LEU A 103 -11.43 -2.77 13.20
N ALA A 104 -12.10 -1.75 13.73
CA ALA A 104 -11.45 -0.47 13.88
C ALA A 104 -10.19 -0.67 14.75
N LEU A 105 -9.20 0.21 14.63
CA LEU A 105 -8.16 0.36 15.65
C LEU A 105 -8.86 0.87 16.92
N THR A 106 -9.51 -0.04 17.65
CA THR A 106 -10.14 0.26 18.94
C THR A 106 -9.08 0.13 20.02
N GLY A 107 -9.29 0.82 21.16
CA GLY A 107 -8.41 0.75 22.33
C GLY A 107 -8.19 -0.67 22.88
N GLU A 108 -9.00 -1.65 22.45
CA GLU A 108 -8.84 -3.07 22.79
C GLU A 108 -7.65 -3.74 22.06
N MET A 109 -7.24 -3.22 20.90
CA MET A 109 -6.26 -3.87 20.00
C MET A 109 -4.96 -3.08 19.86
N ALA A 110 -5.01 -1.78 20.11
CA ALA A 110 -3.85 -0.90 20.16
C ALA A 110 -4.09 0.18 21.21
N THR A 111 -3.07 0.53 21.99
CA THR A 111 -3.19 1.62 22.98
C THR A 111 -3.36 2.96 22.28
N ASP A 112 -3.97 3.95 22.94
CA ASP A 112 -4.10 5.30 22.40
C ASP A 112 -2.74 5.92 22.00
N ALA A 113 -1.67 5.56 22.73
CA ALA A 113 -0.32 5.97 22.40
C ALA A 113 0.17 5.36 21.08
N GLN A 114 -0.16 4.09 20.82
CA GLN A 114 0.14 3.43 19.55
C GLN A 114 -0.67 4.05 18.42
N ILE A 115 -1.97 4.31 18.62
CA ILE A 115 -2.82 4.97 17.62
C ILE A 115 -2.25 6.35 17.24
N LYS A 116 -1.94 7.20 18.24
CA LYS A 116 -1.30 8.51 18.00
C LYS A 116 0.07 8.41 17.34
N ALA A 117 0.88 7.43 17.72
CA ALA A 117 2.18 7.20 17.08
C ALA A 117 2.01 6.82 15.60
N MET A 118 0.96 6.05 15.26
CA MET A 118 0.63 5.75 13.87
C MET A 118 0.23 6.99 13.10
N GLU A 119 -0.68 7.79 13.65
CA GLU A 119 -1.14 9.05 13.03
C GLU A 119 0.03 10.02 12.80
N HIS A 120 0.94 10.14 13.76
CA HIS A 120 2.16 10.93 13.63
C HIS A 120 3.07 10.37 12.53
N ARG A 121 3.28 9.04 12.49
CA ARG A 121 4.14 8.41 11.49
C ARG A 121 3.57 8.53 10.08
N VAL A 122 2.25 8.43 9.95
CA VAL A 122 1.53 8.66 8.70
C VAL A 122 1.73 10.11 8.22
N THR A 123 1.57 11.07 9.12
CA THR A 123 1.81 12.50 8.82
C THR A 123 3.26 12.74 8.38
N GLU A 124 4.24 12.21 9.12
CA GLU A 124 5.67 12.35 8.81
C GLU A 124 6.03 11.78 7.43
N LEU A 125 5.48 10.62 7.06
CA LEU A 125 5.67 10.02 5.74
C LEU A 125 5.04 10.89 4.64
N GLY A 126 3.87 11.48 4.89
CA GLY A 126 3.24 12.45 3.99
C GLY A 126 4.10 13.69 3.76
N ASP A 127 4.66 14.27 4.83
CA ASP A 127 5.49 15.47 4.76
C ASP A 127 6.81 15.23 4.00
N LYS A 128 7.48 14.10 4.28
CA LYS A 128 8.70 13.71 3.56
C LYS A 128 8.44 13.54 2.06
N LEU A 129 7.29 13.01 1.68
CA LEU A 129 6.92 12.86 0.29
C LEU A 129 6.68 14.21 -0.39
N ALA A 130 5.99 15.13 0.27
CA ALA A 130 5.80 16.48 -0.23
C ALA A 130 7.14 17.20 -0.46
N ALA A 131 8.09 17.05 0.47
CA ALA A 131 9.43 17.59 0.34
C ALA A 131 10.18 17.01 -0.88
N HIS A 132 10.20 15.68 -1.02
CA HIS A 132 10.86 15.01 -2.14
C HIS A 132 10.26 15.40 -3.50
N ARG A 133 8.93 15.56 -3.57
CA ARG A 133 8.25 16.04 -4.79
C ARG A 133 8.68 17.45 -5.16
N ASN A 134 8.76 18.35 -4.19
CA ASN A 134 9.21 19.73 -4.41
C ASN A 134 10.66 19.80 -4.90
N GLU A 135 11.54 18.96 -4.33
CA GLU A 135 12.93 18.82 -4.75
C GLU A 135 13.03 18.33 -6.21
N TYR A 136 12.27 17.30 -6.57
CA TYR A 136 12.22 16.77 -7.93
C TYR A 136 11.72 17.82 -8.95
N GLU A 137 10.69 18.59 -8.60
CA GLU A 137 10.22 19.70 -9.42
C GLU A 137 11.28 20.81 -9.58
N GLY A 138 12.04 21.09 -8.51
CA GLY A 138 13.19 21.99 -8.53
C GLY A 138 14.26 21.52 -9.52
N HIS A 139 14.68 20.26 -9.42
CA HIS A 139 15.64 19.66 -10.37
C HIS A 139 15.14 19.70 -11.81
N ARG A 140 13.85 19.44 -12.03
CA ARG A 140 13.24 19.52 -13.37
C ARG A 140 13.26 20.94 -13.93
N LYS A 141 12.99 21.95 -13.11
CA LYS A 141 13.08 23.38 -13.50
C LYS A 141 14.51 23.76 -13.86
N LEU A 142 15.49 23.35 -13.05
CA LEU A 142 16.91 23.58 -13.32
C LEU A 142 17.35 22.93 -14.63
N THR A 143 16.99 21.67 -14.85
CA THR A 143 17.30 20.93 -16.09
C THR A 143 16.75 21.65 -17.34
N ARG A 144 15.51 22.13 -17.27
CA ARG A 144 14.90 22.95 -18.35
C ARG A 144 15.63 24.28 -18.55
N ALA A 145 16.07 24.93 -17.48
CA ALA A 145 16.83 26.18 -17.57
C ALA A 145 18.19 25.96 -18.24
N VAL A 146 18.91 24.90 -17.88
CA VAL A 146 20.19 24.51 -18.51
C VAL A 146 20.00 24.21 -20.00
N ALA A 147 18.98 23.43 -20.37
CA ALA A 147 18.68 23.15 -21.77
C ALA A 147 18.40 24.42 -22.59
N ARG A 148 17.62 25.37 -22.03
CA ARG A 148 17.36 26.67 -22.67
C ARG A 148 18.64 27.49 -22.84
N LYS A 149 19.50 27.52 -21.83
CA LYS A 149 20.80 28.23 -21.89
C LYS A 149 21.70 27.61 -22.95
N ARG A 150 21.78 26.28 -23.03
CA ARG A 150 22.53 25.55 -24.05
C ARG A 150 22.04 25.86 -25.47
N ASN A 151 20.72 25.85 -25.70
CA ASN A 151 20.15 26.20 -27.00
C ASN A 151 20.45 27.64 -27.41
N ARG A 152 20.32 28.60 -26.48
CA ARG A 152 20.71 30.00 -26.74
C ARG A 152 22.19 30.13 -27.11
N LEU A 153 23.06 29.40 -26.40
CA LEU A 153 24.49 29.42 -26.69
C LEU A 153 24.79 28.82 -28.07
N ARG A 154 24.18 27.68 -28.40
CA ARG A 154 24.30 27.03 -29.71
C ARG A 154 23.84 27.95 -30.84
N ASN A 155 22.72 28.66 -30.67
CA ASN A 155 22.23 29.62 -31.65
C ASN A 155 23.19 30.81 -31.83
N LYS A 156 23.80 31.31 -30.74
CA LYS A 156 24.82 32.37 -30.83
C LYS A 156 26.08 31.89 -31.55
N VAL A 157 26.55 30.68 -31.22
CA VAL A 157 27.70 30.06 -31.88
C VAL A 157 27.42 29.84 -33.37
N GLY A 158 26.23 29.37 -33.74
CA GLY A 158 25.82 29.25 -35.16
C GLY A 158 25.91 30.58 -35.89
N LYS A 159 25.30 31.64 -35.35
CA LYS A 159 25.36 32.99 -35.94
C LYS A 159 26.80 33.54 -36.06
N LEU A 160 27.66 33.24 -35.10
CA LEU A 160 29.08 33.61 -35.15
C LEU A 160 29.82 32.81 -36.23
N SER A 161 29.56 31.51 -36.31
CA SER A 161 30.11 30.63 -37.35
C SER A 161 29.73 31.10 -38.75
N ASP A 162 28.47 31.49 -38.97
CA ASP A 162 27.98 32.00 -40.25
C ASP A 162 28.68 33.31 -40.61
N LYS A 163 28.79 34.25 -39.67
CA LYS A 163 29.52 35.51 -39.87
C LYS A 163 31.00 35.33 -40.18
N VAL A 164 31.65 34.33 -39.59
CA VAL A 164 33.07 34.03 -39.87
C VAL A 164 33.23 33.49 -41.29
N LYS A 165 32.30 32.65 -41.75
CA LYS A 165 32.29 32.17 -43.14
C LYS A 165 32.08 33.30 -44.15
N ASP A 166 31.22 34.27 -43.83
CA ASP A 166 30.99 35.43 -44.71
C ASP A 166 32.20 36.37 -44.81
N LEU A 167 33.19 36.23 -43.91
CA LEU A 167 34.43 37.03 -43.88
C LEU A 167 35.65 36.32 -44.50
N GLN A 168 35.50 35.07 -44.93
CA GLN A 168 36.54 34.26 -45.59
C GLN A 168 36.28 34.18 -47.09
#